data_AF-A0A9W9ZV12-F1
#
_entry.id   AF-A0A9W9ZV12-F1
#
_cell.length_a   1.000
_cell.length_b   1.000
_cell.length_c   1.000
_cell.angle_alpha   90.00
_cell.angle_beta   90.00
_cell.angle_gamma   90.00
#
_symmetry.space_group_name_H-M   'P 1'
#
loop_
_entity.id
_entity.type
_entity.pdbx_description
1 polymer ?
#
loop_
_entity_poly.entity_id
_entity_poly.type
_entity_poly.pdbx_seq_one_letter_code
_entity_poly.pdbx_strand_id
1 'polypeptide(L)'
;MFLKGHTFKTCQVGLPEECYFKCDEEVTCQSYNFVIGQNVCELNNRTKEARPEDFLPDRKRFYMKRLTNRENWQKINTEPVCFGARNNKPGVFNITKSGPIKTMKLIHKSGSIECNPTNGASYWGCINPRYYGNMLMTIITNANKESVLPPVGDLKALQPGTTCGTKKHFYSLDGTNHTSPELVFRDLSNHLSVLRNQELQIWYGQDLIDCSEEDNNGNTCFDVFVWYG
;
A
#
# COMPACT_ATOMS: atom_id res chain seq x y z
N MET A 1 -20.40 -17.30 -23.47
CA MET A 1 -20.88 -16.40 -22.39
C MET A 1 -20.13 -15.08 -22.53
N PHE A 2 -20.76 -13.95 -22.24
CA PHE A 2 -20.16 -12.62 -22.33
C PHE A 2 -20.76 -11.68 -21.28
N LEU A 3 -20.10 -10.56 -21.02
CA LEU A 3 -20.58 -9.51 -20.14
C LEU A 3 -21.20 -8.38 -20.98
N LYS A 4 -22.51 -8.13 -20.82
CA LYS A 4 -23.28 -7.17 -21.62
C LYS A 4 -23.25 -5.77 -20.99
N GLY A 5 -23.13 -4.72 -21.79
CA GLY A 5 -23.35 -3.33 -21.33
C GLY A 5 -22.17 -2.67 -20.62
N HIS A 6 -21.02 -3.36 -20.52
CA HIS A 6 -19.81 -2.85 -19.84
C HIS A 6 -18.64 -2.60 -20.78
N THR A 7 -18.81 -2.85 -22.08
CA THR A 7 -17.78 -2.60 -23.09
C THR A 7 -17.55 -1.10 -23.25
N PHE A 8 -16.33 -0.65 -22.96
CA PHE A 8 -15.94 0.76 -23.12
C PHE A 8 -14.98 0.96 -24.30
N LYS A 9 -14.32 -0.09 -24.76
CA LYS A 9 -13.39 -0.05 -25.89
C LYS A 9 -13.44 -1.35 -26.67
N THR A 10 -13.31 -1.24 -27.99
CA THR A 10 -13.25 -2.38 -28.90
C THR A 10 -11.99 -2.29 -29.73
N CYS A 11 -11.24 -3.39 -29.85
CA CYS A 11 -10.02 -3.44 -30.66
C CYS A 11 -9.94 -4.71 -31.50
N GLN A 12 -9.39 -4.56 -32.70
CA GLN A 12 -9.06 -5.68 -33.59
C GLN A 12 -7.73 -6.30 -33.15
N VAL A 13 -7.65 -7.62 -33.17
CA VAL A 13 -6.43 -8.37 -32.81
C VAL A 13 -6.10 -9.42 -33.87
N GLY A 14 -4.84 -9.88 -33.89
CA GLY A 14 -4.43 -11.01 -34.71
C GLY A 14 -4.85 -12.35 -34.10
N LEU A 15 -4.68 -12.47 -32.78
CA LEU A 15 -4.97 -13.68 -32.01
C LEU A 15 -5.79 -13.38 -30.73
N PRO A 16 -6.60 -14.34 -30.22
CA PRO A 16 -7.40 -14.13 -29.01
C PRO A 16 -6.58 -13.76 -27.76
N GLU A 17 -5.34 -14.25 -27.67
CA GLU A 17 -4.42 -13.97 -26.57
C GLU A 17 -4.02 -12.49 -26.50
N GLU A 18 -4.03 -11.77 -27.63
CA GLU A 18 -3.69 -10.35 -27.68
C GLU A 18 -4.69 -9.48 -26.89
N CYS A 19 -5.94 -9.94 -26.72
CA CYS A 19 -6.92 -9.25 -25.89
C CYS A 19 -6.45 -9.09 -24.44
N TYR A 20 -5.65 -10.04 -23.94
CA TYR A 20 -5.06 -9.95 -22.61
C TYR A 20 -4.13 -8.74 -22.53
N PHE A 21 -3.21 -8.59 -23.46
CA PHE A 21 -2.27 -7.45 -23.48
C PHE A 21 -3.00 -6.13 -23.66
N LYS A 22 -4.00 -6.08 -24.55
CA LYS A 22 -4.84 -4.87 -24.74
C LYS A 22 -5.61 -4.49 -23.49
N CYS A 23 -6.17 -5.47 -22.78
CA CYS A 23 -6.81 -5.21 -21.49
C CYS A 23 -5.78 -4.83 -20.41
N ASP A 24 -4.55 -5.37 -20.45
CA ASP A 24 -3.53 -5.07 -19.45
C ASP A 24 -2.92 -3.66 -19.62
N GLU A 25 -2.83 -3.17 -20.86
CA GLU A 25 -2.43 -1.79 -21.19
C GLU A 25 -3.49 -0.76 -20.78
N GLU A 26 -4.77 -1.14 -20.78
CA GLU A 26 -5.88 -0.26 -20.43
C GLU A 26 -6.18 -0.29 -18.93
N VAL A 27 -5.98 0.85 -18.26
CA VAL A 27 -6.17 0.98 -16.81
C VAL A 27 -7.59 0.66 -16.37
N THR A 28 -8.58 1.12 -17.14
CA THR A 28 -10.01 0.91 -16.84
C THR A 28 -10.49 -0.52 -17.13
N CYS A 29 -9.68 -1.34 -17.80
CA CYS A 29 -10.08 -2.70 -18.17
C CYS A 29 -10.03 -3.66 -16.98
N GLN A 30 -11.17 -4.27 -16.67
CA GLN A 30 -11.30 -5.29 -15.62
C GLN A 30 -11.58 -6.69 -16.19
N SER A 31 -12.10 -6.78 -17.41
CA SER A 31 -12.31 -8.02 -18.15
C SER A 31 -12.51 -7.71 -19.64
N TYR A 32 -12.66 -8.73 -20.49
CA TYR A 32 -12.99 -8.54 -21.89
C TYR A 32 -13.88 -9.67 -22.42
N ASN A 33 -14.67 -9.37 -23.46
CA ASN A 33 -15.27 -10.40 -24.29
C ASN A 33 -14.46 -10.54 -25.58
N PHE A 34 -14.30 -11.75 -26.08
CA PHE A 34 -13.72 -11.98 -27.40
C PHE A 34 -14.80 -12.46 -28.36
N VAL A 35 -14.92 -11.80 -29.52
CA VAL A 35 -15.85 -12.17 -30.58
C VAL A 35 -15.18 -13.15 -31.53
N ILE A 36 -15.60 -14.41 -31.44
CA ILE A 36 -15.06 -15.54 -32.20
C ILE A 36 -15.31 -15.32 -33.69
N GLY A 37 -14.27 -15.53 -34.51
CA GLY A 37 -14.33 -15.40 -35.97
C GLY A 37 -14.21 -13.96 -36.48
N GLN A 38 -14.37 -12.94 -35.62
CA GLN A 38 -14.12 -11.54 -35.98
C GLN A 38 -12.76 -11.05 -35.47
N ASN A 39 -12.13 -11.77 -34.54
CA ASN A 39 -10.89 -11.37 -33.88
C ASN A 39 -10.99 -9.97 -33.26
N VAL A 40 -12.08 -9.76 -32.53
CA VAL A 40 -12.40 -8.50 -31.86
C VAL A 40 -12.41 -8.72 -30.35
N CYS A 41 -11.69 -7.87 -29.62
CA CYS A 41 -11.78 -7.76 -28.18
C CYS A 41 -12.71 -6.61 -27.80
N GLU A 42 -13.72 -6.91 -26.98
CA GLU A 42 -14.60 -5.95 -26.34
C GLU A 42 -14.12 -5.78 -24.88
N LEU A 43 -13.31 -4.75 -24.61
CA LEU A 43 -12.77 -4.46 -23.28
C LEU A 43 -13.87 -3.92 -22.36
N ASN A 44 -13.97 -4.50 -21.16
CA ASN A 44 -15.01 -4.21 -20.19
C ASN A 44 -14.44 -3.54 -18.93
N ASN A 45 -15.17 -2.56 -18.39
CA ASN A 45 -14.82 -1.86 -17.15
C ASN A 45 -15.41 -2.53 -15.87
N ARG A 46 -16.02 -3.70 -16.03
CA ARG A 46 -16.63 -4.51 -14.96
C ARG A 46 -16.29 -5.98 -15.11
N THR A 47 -16.69 -6.78 -14.13
CA THR A 47 -16.54 -8.23 -14.10
C THR A 47 -17.88 -8.93 -13.90
N LYS A 48 -17.97 -10.21 -14.27
CA LYS A 48 -19.19 -11.01 -14.04
C LYS A 48 -19.50 -11.19 -12.55
N GLU A 49 -18.51 -11.07 -11.65
CA GLU A 49 -18.74 -11.16 -10.22
C GLU A 49 -19.36 -9.86 -9.66
N ALA A 50 -19.03 -8.71 -10.25
CA ALA A 50 -19.60 -7.42 -9.85
C ALA A 50 -21.01 -7.18 -10.42
N ARG A 51 -21.33 -7.78 -11.58
CA ARG A 51 -22.61 -7.65 -12.31
C ARG A 51 -23.06 -9.01 -12.87
N PRO A 52 -23.44 -9.97 -12.02
CA PRO A 52 -23.87 -11.30 -12.47
C PRO A 52 -25.10 -11.26 -13.37
N GLU A 53 -25.99 -10.28 -13.20
CA GLU A 53 -27.19 -10.06 -14.01
C GLU A 53 -26.90 -9.78 -15.49
N ASP A 54 -25.73 -9.21 -15.79
CA ASP A 54 -25.31 -8.85 -17.14
C ASP A 54 -24.49 -9.95 -17.82
N PHE A 55 -24.24 -11.06 -17.12
CA PHE A 55 -23.45 -12.17 -17.64
C PHE A 55 -24.33 -13.19 -18.37
N LEU A 56 -24.39 -13.03 -19.70
CA LEU A 56 -25.36 -13.73 -20.54
C LEU A 56 -24.72 -14.81 -21.41
N PRO A 57 -25.47 -15.87 -21.76
CA PRO A 57 -25.02 -16.85 -22.74
C PRO A 57 -24.92 -16.21 -24.13
N ASP A 58 -23.80 -16.49 -24.79
CA ASP A 58 -23.54 -16.15 -26.18
C ASP A 58 -22.57 -17.20 -26.73
N ARG A 59 -22.88 -17.76 -27.90
CA ARG A 59 -22.08 -18.79 -28.59
C ARG A 59 -20.97 -18.20 -29.45
N LYS A 60 -21.07 -16.93 -29.83
CA LYS A 60 -20.07 -16.20 -30.64
C LYS A 60 -19.04 -15.48 -29.78
N ARG A 61 -19.20 -15.50 -28.46
CA ARG A 61 -18.33 -14.82 -27.51
C ARG A 61 -17.86 -15.71 -26.38
N PHE A 62 -16.61 -15.53 -25.99
CA PHE A 62 -16.15 -15.97 -24.67
C PHE A 62 -15.71 -14.78 -23.82
N TYR A 63 -15.87 -14.94 -22.52
CA TYR A 63 -15.52 -13.95 -21.51
C TYR A 63 -14.20 -14.33 -20.85
N MET A 64 -13.33 -13.36 -20.64
CA MET A 64 -12.14 -13.53 -19.82
C MET A 64 -12.01 -12.41 -18.81
N LYS A 65 -11.74 -12.77 -17.56
CA LYS A 65 -11.40 -11.81 -16.52
C LYS A 65 -9.93 -11.43 -16.62
N ARG A 66 -9.60 -10.16 -16.41
CA ARG A 66 -8.21 -9.72 -16.31
C ARG A 66 -7.53 -10.43 -15.12
N LEU A 67 -6.37 -11.04 -15.35
CA LEU A 67 -5.61 -11.77 -14.32
C LEU A 67 -4.84 -10.82 -13.40
N THR A 68 -4.35 -9.72 -13.95
CA THR A 68 -3.57 -8.68 -13.27
C THR A 68 -4.50 -7.57 -12.78
N ASN A 69 -4.81 -7.55 -11.48
CA ASN A 69 -5.37 -6.34 -10.88
C ASN A 69 -4.26 -5.27 -10.81
N ARG A 70 -3.96 -4.59 -11.93
CA ARG A 70 -2.99 -3.46 -11.95
C ARG A 70 -3.46 -2.24 -11.15
N GLU A 71 -4.65 -2.27 -10.58
CA GLU A 71 -5.14 -1.21 -9.68
C GLU A 71 -5.95 -1.77 -8.51
N ASN A 72 -5.39 -2.61 -7.66
CA ASN A 72 -6.02 -2.78 -6.35
C ASN A 72 -4.98 -2.97 -5.28
N TRP A 73 -4.85 -1.93 -4.46
CA TRP A 73 -4.46 -2.04 -3.07
C TRP A 73 -5.08 -3.30 -2.47
N GLN A 74 -4.25 -4.27 -2.11
CA GLN A 74 -4.69 -5.50 -1.47
C GLN A 74 -4.56 -5.33 0.04
N LYS A 75 -5.68 -5.33 0.76
CA LYS A 75 -5.65 -5.42 2.22
C LYS A 75 -5.06 -6.76 2.61
N ILE A 76 -4.05 -6.77 3.47
CA ILE A 76 -3.32 -7.99 3.83
C ILE A 76 -3.60 -8.47 5.26
N ASN A 77 -4.03 -7.58 6.15
CA ASN A 77 -4.40 -7.91 7.53
C ASN A 77 -5.90 -8.19 7.64
N THR A 78 -6.30 -9.10 8.52
CA THR A 78 -7.72 -9.31 8.88
C THR A 78 -8.12 -8.36 10.00
N GLU A 79 -7.36 -8.38 11.10
CA GLU A 79 -7.50 -7.46 12.22
C GLU A 79 -6.53 -6.27 12.08
N PRO A 80 -6.87 -5.07 12.58
CA PRO A 80 -5.99 -3.91 12.54
C PRO A 80 -4.62 -4.20 13.15
N VAL A 81 -3.57 -3.75 12.46
CA VAL A 81 -2.20 -3.81 12.96
C VAL A 81 -1.98 -2.58 13.82
N CYS A 82 -1.40 -2.74 15.01
CA CYS A 82 -1.14 -1.64 15.93
C CYS A 82 0.34 -1.58 16.31
N PHE A 83 0.89 -0.37 16.40
CA PHE A 83 2.21 -0.16 17.02
C PHE A 83 2.12 0.87 18.14
N GLY A 84 3.01 0.72 19.12
CA GLY A 84 3.21 1.67 20.22
C GLY A 84 4.33 2.65 19.94
N ALA A 85 4.37 3.73 20.71
CA ALA A 85 5.38 4.77 20.56
C ALA A 85 6.67 4.53 21.39
N ARG A 86 6.72 3.43 22.17
CA ARG A 86 7.83 3.07 23.05
C ARG A 86 7.86 1.61 23.52
N ASN A 87 8.98 1.19 24.11
CA ASN A 87 9.20 -0.12 24.75
C ASN A 87 9.20 -1.31 23.79
N ASN A 88 9.77 -1.14 22.60
CA ASN A 88 9.88 -2.16 21.58
C ASN A 88 8.52 -2.78 21.19
N LYS A 89 7.54 -1.94 20.82
CA LYS A 89 6.16 -2.37 20.51
C LYS A 89 5.80 -2.19 19.04
N PRO A 90 6.39 -2.97 18.12
CA PRO A 90 6.02 -2.93 16.72
C PRO A 90 4.63 -3.51 16.46
N GLY A 91 4.03 -3.05 15.37
CA GLY A 91 2.94 -3.76 14.71
C GLY A 91 3.52 -4.78 13.75
N VAL A 92 3.17 -6.04 13.92
CA VAL A 92 3.69 -7.14 13.11
C VAL A 92 2.64 -7.61 12.11
N PHE A 93 3.03 -7.84 10.87
CA PHE A 93 2.15 -8.37 9.84
C PHE A 93 2.89 -9.26 8.85
N ASN A 94 2.15 -10.18 8.22
CA ASN A 94 2.70 -11.13 7.25
C ASN A 94 2.22 -10.83 5.83
N ILE A 95 3.12 -10.95 4.87
CA ILE A 95 2.82 -10.85 3.45
C ILE A 95 1.95 -12.04 3.02
N THR A 96 0.82 -11.77 2.35
CA THR A 96 -0.14 -12.80 1.95
C THR A 96 0.18 -13.45 0.60
N LYS A 97 1.00 -12.80 -0.23
CA LYS A 97 1.33 -13.23 -1.60
C LYS A 97 2.80 -12.93 -1.92
N SER A 98 3.49 -13.88 -2.54
CA SER A 98 4.85 -13.65 -3.05
C SER A 98 4.83 -12.78 -4.31
N GLY A 99 5.85 -11.95 -4.49
CA GLY A 99 6.05 -11.16 -5.70
C GLY A 99 6.71 -9.81 -5.45
N PRO A 100 6.95 -9.02 -6.50
CA PRO A 100 7.41 -7.65 -6.35
C PRO A 100 6.30 -6.76 -5.78
N ILE A 101 6.67 -5.88 -4.86
CA ILE A 101 5.82 -4.80 -4.36
C ILE A 101 6.39 -3.45 -4.77
N LYS A 102 5.49 -2.55 -5.13
CA LYS A 102 5.79 -1.17 -5.52
C LYS A 102 5.77 -0.23 -4.31
N THR A 103 4.75 -0.35 -3.48
CA THR A 103 4.55 0.47 -2.28
C THR A 103 3.50 -0.16 -1.35
N MET A 104 3.31 0.45 -0.18
CA MET A 104 2.25 0.14 0.77
C MET A 104 1.47 1.41 1.13
N LYS A 105 0.25 1.24 1.64
CA LYS A 105 -0.46 2.29 2.34
C LYS A 105 -1.08 1.78 3.63
N LEU A 106 -1.24 2.69 4.58
CA LEU A 106 -1.89 2.45 5.86
C LEU A 106 -3.16 3.30 5.93
N ILE A 107 -4.26 2.71 6.42
CA ILE A 107 -5.52 3.42 6.68
C ILE A 107 -5.79 3.40 8.17
N HIS A 108 -5.81 4.57 8.81
CA HIS A 108 -6.05 4.70 10.24
C HIS A 108 -7.43 4.14 10.63
N LYS A 109 -7.47 3.38 11.73
CA LYS A 109 -8.70 2.82 12.28
C LYS A 109 -9.02 3.38 13.65
N SER A 110 -8.03 3.48 14.53
CA SER A 110 -8.23 3.90 15.92
C SER A 110 -6.90 4.22 16.62
N GLY A 111 -7.00 4.85 17.78
CA GLY A 111 -5.83 5.19 18.60
C GLY A 111 -5.07 6.40 18.10
N SER A 112 -4.09 6.81 18.88
CA SER A 112 -3.20 7.93 18.59
C SER A 112 -1.91 7.80 19.39
N ILE A 113 -0.88 8.50 18.93
CA ILE A 113 0.45 8.55 19.51
C ILE A 113 0.80 9.99 19.88
N GLU A 114 1.43 10.12 21.04
CA GLU A 114 2.02 11.35 21.54
C GLU A 114 3.54 11.13 21.66
N CYS A 115 4.33 11.94 20.96
CA CYS A 115 5.80 11.92 21.06
C CYS A 115 6.36 12.72 22.24
N ASN A 116 5.49 13.45 22.93
CA ASN A 116 5.81 14.22 24.11
C ASN A 116 4.48 14.64 24.76
N PRO A 117 4.38 14.71 26.10
CA PRO A 117 3.15 15.08 26.81
C PRO A 117 2.60 16.48 26.46
N THR A 118 3.42 17.38 25.90
CA THR A 118 2.99 18.74 25.53
C THR A 118 2.60 18.90 24.06
N ASN A 119 2.83 17.88 23.22
CA ASN A 119 2.54 17.94 21.79
C ASN A 119 1.19 17.30 21.49
N GLY A 120 0.54 17.76 20.41
CA GLY A 120 -0.73 17.19 19.96
C GLY A 120 -0.60 15.74 19.52
N ALA A 121 -1.59 14.93 19.84
CA ALA A 121 -1.69 13.54 19.41
C ALA A 121 -1.71 13.43 17.88
N SER A 122 -1.12 12.36 17.36
CA SER A 122 -1.05 12.09 15.92
C SER A 122 -1.24 10.60 15.62
N TYR A 123 -1.37 10.26 14.34
CA TYR A 123 -1.48 8.87 13.89
C TYR A 123 -0.15 8.32 13.41
N TRP A 124 0.70 9.17 12.81
CA TRP A 124 1.85 8.70 12.03
C TRP A 124 3.20 9.30 12.42
N GLY A 125 3.24 10.29 13.30
CA GLY A 125 4.41 11.16 13.43
C GLY A 125 4.50 11.92 14.73
N CYS A 126 5.14 13.07 14.67
CA CYS A 126 5.30 13.97 15.82
C CYS A 126 5.23 15.42 15.36
N ILE A 127 4.55 16.25 16.14
CA ILE A 127 4.52 17.71 15.98
C ILE A 127 5.42 18.32 17.04
N ASN A 128 6.73 18.33 16.81
CA ASN A 128 7.63 19.07 17.68
C ASN A 128 8.27 20.20 16.87
N PRO A 129 7.87 21.48 17.06
CA PRO A 129 8.36 22.58 16.24
C PRO A 129 9.88 22.80 16.37
N ARG A 130 10.50 22.31 17.45
CA ARG A 130 11.94 22.45 17.70
C ARG A 130 12.79 21.46 16.90
N TYR A 131 12.27 20.28 16.62
CA TYR A 131 13.06 19.17 16.07
C TYR A 131 12.52 18.62 14.76
N TYR A 132 11.19 18.52 14.66
CA TYR A 132 10.55 17.78 13.60
C TYR A 132 9.64 18.68 12.74
N GLY A 133 8.96 19.68 13.31
CA GLY A 133 7.83 20.31 12.62
C GLY A 133 6.72 19.27 12.43
N ASN A 134 6.14 19.18 11.24
CA ASN A 134 5.11 18.20 10.88
C ASN A 134 5.74 17.01 10.11
N MET A 135 6.43 16.11 10.83
CA MET A 135 7.13 14.98 10.21
C MET A 135 6.50 13.64 10.59
N LEU A 136 6.66 12.68 9.68
CA LEU A 136 6.22 11.30 9.83
C LEU A 136 7.34 10.46 10.46
N MET A 137 6.94 9.52 11.30
CA MET A 137 7.83 8.61 12.03
C MET A 137 7.35 7.15 11.92
N THR A 138 6.41 6.85 11.02
CA THR A 138 5.92 5.49 10.82
C THR A 138 6.82 4.77 9.82
N ILE A 139 7.52 3.72 10.26
CA ILE A 139 8.54 3.05 9.45
C ILE A 139 8.23 1.56 9.37
N ILE A 140 8.08 1.05 8.15
CA ILE A 140 7.97 -0.38 7.86
C ILE A 140 9.39 -0.93 7.69
N THR A 141 9.69 -2.01 8.40
CA THR A 141 10.98 -2.69 8.44
C THR A 141 10.85 -4.18 8.16
N ASN A 142 11.96 -4.81 7.82
CA ASN A 142 12.08 -6.27 7.86
C ASN A 142 12.35 -6.78 9.29
N ALA A 143 12.46 -8.10 9.46
CA ALA A 143 12.73 -8.72 10.76
C ALA A 143 14.08 -8.30 11.41
N ASN A 144 15.02 -7.75 10.63
CA ASN A 144 16.30 -7.23 11.11
C ASN A 144 16.23 -5.74 11.50
N LYS A 145 15.02 -5.15 11.59
CA LYS A 145 14.80 -3.72 11.82
C LYS A 145 15.37 -2.81 10.71
N GLU A 146 15.61 -3.34 9.52
CA GLU A 146 16.07 -2.54 8.38
C GLU A 146 14.87 -1.91 7.65
N SER A 147 14.96 -0.62 7.34
CA SER A 147 13.87 0.13 6.72
C SER A 147 13.54 -0.38 5.31
N VAL A 148 12.29 -0.81 5.14
CA VAL A 148 11.68 -1.20 3.86
C VAL A 148 10.92 -0.01 3.26
N LEU A 149 10.04 0.61 4.04
CA LEU A 149 9.26 1.79 3.62
C LEU A 149 9.16 2.80 4.78
N PRO A 150 9.55 4.07 4.55
CA PRO A 150 10.22 4.55 3.35
C PRO A 150 11.65 3.95 3.23
N PRO A 151 12.28 3.97 2.05
CA PRO A 151 13.68 3.58 1.91
C PRO A 151 14.59 4.42 2.81
N VAL A 152 15.71 3.85 3.26
CA VAL A 152 16.68 4.54 4.13
C VAL A 152 17.21 5.87 3.56
N GLY A 153 17.19 6.02 2.23
CA GLY A 153 17.54 7.26 1.53
C GLY A 153 16.60 8.43 1.83
N ASP A 154 15.32 8.15 2.08
CA ASP A 154 14.29 9.15 2.37
C ASP A 154 14.23 9.51 3.86
N LEU A 155 14.77 8.65 4.73
CA LEU A 155 14.83 8.91 6.16
C LEU A 155 15.88 9.97 6.50
N LYS A 156 15.49 10.84 7.43
CA LYS A 156 16.26 11.94 8.01
C LYS A 156 16.65 11.61 9.45
N ALA A 157 17.73 12.23 9.88
CA ALA A 157 18.19 12.22 11.27
C ALA A 157 18.16 13.65 11.83
N LEU A 158 18.22 13.77 13.15
CA LEU A 158 18.42 15.07 13.79
C LEU A 158 19.82 15.59 13.52
N GLN A 159 20.03 16.88 13.85
CA GLN A 159 21.35 17.47 13.74
C GLN A 159 22.34 16.80 14.71
N PRO A 160 23.64 16.71 14.34
CA PRO A 160 24.69 16.24 15.23
C PRO A 160 24.68 16.99 16.57
N GLY A 161 24.84 16.27 17.68
CA GLY A 161 24.85 16.84 19.04
C GLY A 161 23.49 16.80 19.76
N THR A 162 22.42 16.35 19.10
CA THR A 162 21.14 16.02 19.76
C THR A 162 21.16 14.62 20.37
N THR A 163 20.24 14.33 21.30
CA THR A 163 20.15 13.04 22.01
C THR A 163 20.04 11.82 21.08
N CYS A 164 19.39 11.97 19.91
CA CYS A 164 19.27 10.89 18.92
C CYS A 164 20.38 10.88 17.87
N GLY A 165 21.28 11.86 17.91
CA GLY A 165 22.42 11.98 17.01
C GLY A 165 22.03 11.85 15.54
N THR A 166 22.82 11.07 14.80
CA THR A 166 22.68 10.85 13.36
C THR A 166 21.81 9.64 13.00
N LYS A 167 21.10 9.03 13.97
CA LYS A 167 20.20 7.90 13.69
C LYS A 167 18.97 8.40 12.91
N LYS A 168 18.73 7.80 11.75
CA LYS A 168 17.62 8.15 10.86
C LYS A 168 16.31 7.53 11.34
N HIS A 169 15.27 8.34 11.54
CA HIS A 169 14.01 7.87 12.15
C HIS A 169 12.76 8.69 11.81
N PHE A 170 12.86 9.68 10.92
CA PHE A 170 11.70 10.46 10.48
C PHE A 170 11.82 10.88 9.01
N TYR A 171 10.72 11.28 8.40
CA TYR A 171 10.67 11.68 7.00
C TYR A 171 9.48 12.61 6.72
N SER A 172 9.40 13.10 5.49
CA SER A 172 8.31 13.95 5.00
C SER A 172 7.76 13.40 3.70
N LEU A 173 6.45 13.53 3.50
CA LEU A 173 5.78 13.21 2.24
C LEU A 173 4.95 14.42 1.80
N ASP A 174 4.93 14.66 0.49
CA ASP A 174 4.14 15.75 -0.06
C ASP A 174 2.64 15.44 0.07
N GLY A 175 1.87 16.38 0.60
CA GLY A 175 0.42 16.24 0.77
C GLY A 175 -0.02 15.30 1.90
N THR A 176 0.90 14.70 2.67
CA THR A 176 0.58 13.84 3.83
C THR A 176 1.14 14.43 5.11
N ASN A 177 0.35 14.41 6.19
CA ASN A 177 0.76 14.90 7.50
C ASN A 177 0.51 13.85 8.60
N HIS A 178 0.94 14.13 9.82
CA HIS A 178 0.86 13.19 10.94
C HIS A 178 -0.57 12.77 11.35
N THR A 179 -1.63 13.47 10.92
CA THR A 179 -3.05 13.14 11.19
C THR A 179 -3.85 12.83 9.92
N SER A 180 -3.20 12.65 8.76
CA SER A 180 -3.88 12.21 7.55
C SER A 180 -4.61 10.88 7.79
N PRO A 181 -5.84 10.67 7.28
CA PRO A 181 -6.57 9.41 7.49
C PRO A 181 -5.89 8.22 6.80
N GLU A 182 -5.09 8.48 5.78
CA GLU A 182 -4.30 7.51 5.04
C GLU A 182 -2.84 7.96 4.99
N LEU A 183 -1.93 7.00 5.06
CA LEU A 183 -0.49 7.18 4.84
C LEU A 183 -0.08 6.31 3.65
N VAL A 184 0.21 6.94 2.51
CA VAL A 184 0.68 6.25 1.30
C VAL A 184 2.17 6.48 1.16
N PHE A 185 2.97 5.41 1.19
CA PHE A 185 4.41 5.54 0.99
C PHE A 185 4.74 5.82 -0.48
N ARG A 186 5.87 6.48 -0.74
CA ARG A 186 6.38 6.67 -2.12
C ARG A 186 6.67 5.31 -2.76
N ASP A 187 6.54 5.27 -4.08
CA ASP A 187 6.90 4.10 -4.87
C ASP A 187 8.40 3.79 -4.73
N LEU A 188 8.71 2.52 -4.52
CA LEU A 188 10.08 2.03 -4.51
C LEU A 188 10.68 2.14 -5.91
N SER A 189 11.84 2.79 -6.03
CA SER A 189 12.56 2.88 -7.32
C SER A 189 13.04 1.51 -7.81
N ASN A 190 13.34 0.59 -6.89
CA ASN A 190 13.62 -0.81 -7.17
C ASN A 190 12.52 -1.65 -6.49
N HIS A 191 11.81 -2.48 -7.25
CA HIS A 191 10.76 -3.34 -6.70
C HIS A 191 11.30 -4.21 -5.56
N LEU A 192 10.66 -4.17 -4.38
CA LEU A 192 11.00 -5.08 -3.29
C LEU A 192 10.34 -6.43 -3.55
N SER A 193 11.14 -7.48 -3.68
CA SER A 193 10.61 -8.84 -3.79
C SER A 193 10.29 -9.38 -2.40
N VAL A 194 9.03 -9.74 -2.18
CA VAL A 194 8.56 -10.35 -0.92
C VAL A 194 8.11 -11.78 -1.13
N LEU A 195 8.19 -12.58 -0.06
CA LEU A 195 7.69 -13.95 -0.02
C LEU A 195 6.39 -14.03 0.78
N ARG A 196 5.49 -14.93 0.40
CA ARG A 196 4.33 -15.27 1.22
C ARG A 196 4.80 -15.74 2.60
N ASN A 197 4.11 -15.26 3.62
CA ASN A 197 4.42 -15.41 5.05
C ASN A 197 5.71 -14.73 5.51
N GLN A 198 6.33 -13.88 4.68
CA GLN A 198 7.39 -13.00 5.14
C GLN A 198 6.81 -12.00 6.14
N GLU A 199 7.43 -11.94 7.31
CA GLU A 199 7.11 -10.97 8.35
C GLU A 199 7.71 -9.60 8.00
N LEU A 200 6.90 -8.56 8.18
CA LEU A 200 7.32 -7.17 8.23
C LEU A 200 6.78 -6.53 9.51
N GLN A 201 7.48 -5.48 9.96
CA GLN A 201 7.18 -4.80 11.21
C GLN A 201 6.99 -3.31 10.96
N ILE A 202 6.04 -2.68 11.64
CA ILE A 202 5.76 -1.25 11.56
C ILE A 202 6.07 -0.64 12.91
N TRP A 203 6.92 0.36 12.88
CA TRP A 203 7.49 0.96 14.06
C TRP A 203 7.19 2.45 14.12
N TYR A 204 7.13 2.95 15.35
CA TYR A 204 7.35 4.36 15.60
C TYR A 204 8.85 4.66 15.58
N GLY A 205 9.26 5.70 14.89
CA GLY A 205 10.67 5.95 14.58
C GLY A 205 11.56 6.06 15.82
N GLN A 206 11.09 6.73 16.88
CA GLN A 206 11.81 6.85 18.15
C GLN A 206 11.96 5.51 18.88
N ASP A 207 10.94 4.65 18.82
CA ASP A 207 10.97 3.28 19.36
C ASP A 207 11.91 2.38 18.55
N LEU A 208 11.88 2.49 17.21
CA LEU A 208 12.74 1.74 16.32
C LEU A 208 14.24 1.92 16.63
N ILE A 209 14.65 3.14 16.97
CA ILE A 209 16.06 3.49 17.21
C ILE A 209 16.43 3.54 18.70
N ASP A 210 15.49 3.17 19.58
CA ASP A 210 15.57 3.28 21.03
C ASP A 210 16.08 4.68 21.47
N CYS A 211 15.40 5.75 21.04
CA CYS A 211 15.81 7.12 21.38
C CYS A 211 14.66 8.07 21.70
N SER A 212 14.79 8.79 22.82
CA SER A 212 13.86 9.84 23.27
C SER A 212 12.42 9.35 23.29
N GLU A 213 12.19 8.14 23.82
CA GLU A 213 10.87 7.50 23.83
C GLU A 213 10.23 7.41 25.23
N GLU A 214 10.93 7.85 26.28
CA GLU A 214 10.49 7.68 27.67
C GLU A 214 9.14 8.37 27.94
N ASP A 215 8.97 9.56 27.37
CA ASP A 215 7.79 10.42 27.48
C ASP A 215 6.79 10.21 26.34
N ASN A 216 7.04 9.24 25.45
CA ASN A 216 6.09 8.86 24.41
C ASN A 216 4.93 8.07 25.01
N ASN A 217 3.75 8.24 24.43
CA ASN A 217 2.56 7.53 24.87
C ASN A 217 1.62 7.15 23.72
N GLY A 218 0.72 6.20 24.02
CA GLY A 218 -0.32 5.77 23.10
C GLY A 218 0.12 4.69 22.11
N ASN A 219 -0.85 4.28 21.31
CA ASN A 219 -0.71 3.34 20.22
C ASN A 219 -1.69 3.75 19.10
N THR A 220 -1.35 3.37 17.88
CA THR A 220 -2.17 3.65 16.70
C THR A 220 -2.41 2.33 15.96
N CYS A 221 -3.63 2.14 15.47
CA CYS A 221 -4.06 0.93 14.79
C CYS A 221 -4.60 1.26 13.40
N PHE A 222 -4.27 0.43 12.41
CA PHE A 222 -4.54 0.71 11.01
C PHE A 222 -4.64 -0.58 10.17
N ASP A 223 -5.24 -0.44 8.99
CA ASP A 223 -5.22 -1.47 7.97
C ASP A 223 -4.02 -1.29 7.03
N VAL A 224 -3.41 -2.40 6.63
CA VAL A 224 -2.25 -2.42 5.73
C VAL A 224 -2.69 -2.88 4.35
N PHE A 225 -2.37 -2.08 3.34
CA PHE A 225 -2.61 -2.41 1.95
C PHE A 225 -1.30 -2.42 1.18
N VAL A 226 -1.14 -3.43 0.31
CA VAL A 226 0.05 -3.60 -0.52
C VAL A 226 -0.29 -3.41 -1.99
N TRP A 227 0.58 -2.70 -2.70
CA TRP A 227 0.54 -2.61 -4.15
C TRP A 227 1.59 -3.54 -4.75
N TYR A 228 1.14 -4.64 -5.37
CA TYR A 228 2.01 -5.54 -6.12
C TYR A 228 2.21 -5.01 -7.54
N GLY A 229 3.43 -5.08 -8.06
CA GLY A 229 3.77 -4.58 -9.38
C GLY A 229 5.23 -4.75 -9.67
#